data_AF-A0A1V4MKR0-F1
#
_entry.id   AF-A0A1V4MKR0-F1
#
_cell.length_a   1.000
_cell.length_b   1.000
_cell.length_c   1.000
_cell.angle_alpha   90.00
_cell.angle_beta   90.00
_cell.angle_gamma   90.00
#
_symmetry.space_group_name_H-M   'P 1'
#
loop_
_entity.id
_entity.type
_entity.pdbx_description
1 polymer ?
#
loop_
_entity_poly.entity_id
_entity_poly.type
_entity_poly.pdbx_seq_one_letter_code
_entity_poly.pdbx_strand_id
1 'polypeptide(L)' 'MEPKTSIRIKLLGSYKNSFNIVGRVSKALRTNGHEDLVDEYIKEATSGDYNHLLQTTMKYVHVE' A
#
# COMPACT_ATOMS: atom_id res chain seq x y z
N MET A 1 -8.78 6.64 10.52
CA MET A 1 -8.72 7.15 9.13
C MET A 1 -9.29 6.05 8.27
N GLU A 2 -10.30 6.35 7.45
CA GLU A 2 -10.76 5.42 6.42
C GLU A 2 -9.79 5.51 5.24
N PRO A 3 -9.29 4.38 4.71
CA PRO A 3 -8.40 4.39 3.56
C PRO A 3 -9.14 4.88 2.31
N LYS A 4 -8.37 5.42 1.35
CA LYS A 4 -8.88 5.91 0.05
C LYS A 4 -9.63 4.83 -0.75
N THR A 5 -9.39 3.55 -0.46
CA THR A 5 -10.03 2.43 -1.15
C THR A 5 -10.59 1.41 -0.15
N SER A 6 -11.60 0.66 -0.58
CA SER A 6 -12.17 -0.46 0.20
C SER A 6 -11.35 -1.76 0.09
N ILE A 7 -10.15 -1.70 -0.50
CA ILE A 7 -9.29 -2.87 -0.72
C ILE A 7 -8.75 -3.35 0.62
N ARG A 8 -8.86 -4.65 0.88
CA ARG A 8 -8.28 -5.31 2.07
C ARG A 8 -7.08 -6.15 1.68
N ILE A 9 -5.96 -5.93 2.36
CA ILE A 9 -4.71 -6.65 2.12
C ILE A 9 -4.22 -7.25 3.42
N LYS A 10 -3.98 -8.57 3.39
CA LYS A 10 -3.42 -9.28 4.52
C LYS A 10 -1.90 -9.19 4.52
N LEU A 11 -1.32 -8.48 5.49
CA LEU A 11 0.13 -8.29 5.62
C LEU A 11 0.81 -9.28 6.58
N LEU A 12 0.18 -10.44 6.86
CA LEU A 12 0.80 -11.51 7.67
C LEU A 12 2.20 -11.87 7.16
N GLY A 13 3.22 -11.70 8.02
CA GLY A 13 4.61 -12.12 7.78
C GLY A 13 5.39 -11.32 6.73
N SER A 14 4.77 -10.33 6.06
CA SER A 14 5.39 -9.56 4.98
C SER A 14 6.15 -8.31 5.46
N TYR A 15 6.10 -8.03 6.77
CA TYR A 15 6.75 -6.87 7.40
C TYR A 15 8.28 -6.84 7.29
N LYS A 16 8.88 -7.90 6.76
CA LYS A 16 10.34 -8.02 6.67
C LYS A 16 10.92 -7.36 5.41
N ASN A 17 10.10 -7.03 4.42
CA ASN A 17 10.58 -6.46 3.16
C ASN A 17 9.65 -5.37 2.61
N SER A 18 10.11 -4.12 2.71
CA SER A 18 9.43 -2.91 2.22
C SER A 18 8.98 -3.02 0.77
N PHE A 19 9.83 -3.57 -0.10
CA PHE A 19 9.52 -3.71 -1.54
C PHE A 19 8.38 -4.68 -1.81
N ASN A 20 8.24 -5.71 -0.97
CA ASN A 20 7.15 -6.69 -1.11
C ASN A 20 5.80 -6.05 -0.77
N ILE A 21 5.76 -5.17 0.23
CA ILE A 21 4.55 -4.41 0.60
C ILE A 21 4.13 -3.51 -0.56
N VAL A 22 5.04 -2.69 -1.09
CA VAL A 22 4.75 -1.78 -2.21
C VAL A 22 4.23 -2.56 -3.42
N GLY A 23 4.92 -3.63 -3.83
CA GLY A 23 4.50 -4.43 -4.97
C GLY A 23 3.12 -5.08 -4.80
N ARG A 24 2.80 -5.58 -3.60
CA ARG A 24 1.48 -6.16 -3.30
C ARG A 24 0.36 -5.13 -3.35
N VAL A 25 0.58 -3.96 -2.74
CA VAL A 25 -0.43 -2.89 -2.68
C VAL A 25 -0.66 -2.30 -4.06
N SER A 26 0.40 -2.00 -4.82
CA SER A 26 0.29 -1.52 -6.20
C SER A 26 -0.44 -2.51 -7.10
N LYS A 27 -0.17 -3.82 -6.95
CA LYS A 27 -0.90 -4.85 -7.69
C LYS A 27 -2.39 -4.86 -7.31
N ALA A 28 -2.70 -4.79 -6.02
CA ALA A 28 -4.09 -4.78 -5.55
C ALA A 28 -4.85 -3.54 -6.04
N LEU A 29 -4.23 -2.36 -6.02
CA LEU A 29 -4.79 -1.12 -6.57
C LEU A 29 -5.12 -1.28 -8.06
N ARG A 30 -4.18 -1.78 -8.88
CA ARG A 30 -4.43 -2.04 -10.32
C ARG A 30 -5.56 -3.03 -10.55
N THR A 31 -5.57 -4.15 -9.82
CA THR A 31 -6.60 -5.19 -9.98
C THR A 31 -8.00 -4.69 -9.61
N ASN A 32 -8.11 -3.70 -8.73
CA ASN A 32 -9.39 -3.10 -8.35
C ASN A 32 -9.73 -1.83 -9.17
N GLY A 33 -8.99 -1.53 -10.25
CA GLY A 33 -9.28 -0.41 -11.13
C GLY A 33 -8.79 0.95 -10.65
N HIS A 34 -7.97 1.00 -9.61
CA HIS A 34 -7.36 2.22 -9.06
C HIS A 34 -5.94 2.44 -9.61
N GLU A 35 -5.77 2.34 -10.92
CA GLU A 35 -4.46 2.51 -11.57
C GLU A 35 -3.91 3.93 -11.39
N ASP A 36 -4.79 4.92 -11.34
CA ASP A 36 -4.50 6.33 -11.07
C ASP A 36 -3.82 6.56 -9.71
N LEU A 37 -4.16 5.75 -8.70
CA LEU A 37 -3.60 5.85 -7.35
C LEU A 37 -2.26 5.11 -7.21
N VAL A 38 -1.86 4.28 -8.18
CA VAL A 38 -0.65 3.45 -8.05
C VAL A 38 0.61 4.29 -8.07
N ASP A 39 0.71 5.23 -9.00
CA ASP A 39 1.90 6.10 -9.09
C ASP A 39 2.00 7.04 -7.88
N GLU A 40 0.87 7.57 -7.40
CA GLU A 40 0.80 8.36 -6.17
C GLU A 40 1.27 7.53 -4.97
N TYR A 41 0.74 6.31 -4.83
CA TYR A 41 1.10 5.39 -3.76
C TYR A 41 2.58 5.03 -3.79
N ILE A 42 3.15 4.63 -4.94
CA ILE A 42 4.56 4.25 -5.05
C ILE A 42 5.46 5.43 -4.67
N LYS A 43 5.15 6.63 -5.17
CA LYS A 43 5.93 7.83 -4.87
C LYS A 43 5.91 8.17 -3.39
N GLU A 44 4.74 8.13 -2.75
CA GLU A 44 4.59 8.41 -1.32
C GLU A 44 5.28 7.29 -0.48
N ALA A 45 5.01 6.03 -0.79
CA ALA A 45 5.51 4.85 -0.07
C ALA A 45 7.04 4.70 -0.11
N THR A 46 7.71 5.22 -1.15
CA THR A 46 9.17 5.19 -1.31
C THR A 46 9.87 6.47 -0.82
N SER A 47 9.13 7.48 -0.38
CA SER A 47 9.67 8.79 0.02
C SER A 47 10.26 8.84 1.45
N GLY A 48 10.06 7.79 2.24
CA GLY A 48 10.44 7.75 3.64
C GLY A 48 10.96 6.40 4.11
N ASP A 49 10.93 6.20 5.42
CA ASP A 49 11.35 4.96 6.06
C ASP A 49 10.25 3.90 6.07
N TYR A 50 10.52 2.78 6.75
CA TYR A 50 9.58 1.68 6.88
C TYR A 50 8.27 2.05 7.58
N ASN A 51 8.31 2.96 8.56
CA ASN A 51 7.10 3.43 9.24
C ASN A 51 6.28 4.32 8.32
N HIS A 52 6.93 5.18 7.54
CA HIS A 52 6.27 5.97 6.51
C HIS A 52 5.57 5.08 5.48
N LEU A 53 6.23 4.03 5.00
CA LEU A 53 5.63 3.03 4.12
C LEU A 53 4.36 2.40 4.72
N LEU A 54 4.39 2.02 6.00
CA LEU A 54 3.23 1.41 6.66
C LEU A 54 2.07 2.39 6.78
N GLN A 55 2.34 3.63 7.20
CA GLN A 55 1.32 4.68 7.29
C GLN A 55 0.70 4.99 5.92
N THR A 56 1.53 5.14 4.90
CA THR A 56 1.08 5.31 3.52
C THR A 56 0.26 4.11 3.09
N THR A 57 0.69 2.88 3.35
CA THR A 57 -0.08 1.68 2.99
C THR A 57 -1.47 1.68 3.65
N MET A 58 -1.56 1.99 4.94
CA MET A 58 -2.83 2.08 5.68
C MET A 58 -3.73 3.25 5.22
N LYS A 59 -3.17 4.26 4.53
CA LYS A 59 -3.92 5.37 3.94
C LYS A 59 -4.61 4.98 2.63
N TYR A 60 -4.04 4.05 1.87
CA TYR A 60 -4.61 3.63 0.58
C TYR A 60 -5.46 2.36 0.69
N VAL A 61 -5.11 1.43 1.59
CA VAL A 61 -5.79 0.15 1.73
C VAL A 61 -6.03 -0.22 3.19
N HIS A 62 -7.02 -1.07 3.45
CA HIS A 62 -7.20 -1.71 4.74
C HIS A 62 -6.18 -2.83 4.92
N VAL A 63 -5.39 -2.74 5.99
CA VAL A 63 -4.43 -3.78 6.37
C VAL A 63 -5.04 -4.68 7.44
N GLU A 64 -5.07 -5.98 7.17
CA GLU A 64 -5.52 -7.04 8.10
C GLU A 64 -4.39 -8.05 8.43
#